data_AF-A0A7Y7IXZ0-F1
#
_entry.id   AF-A0A7Y7IXZ0-F1
#
_cell.length_a   1.000
_cell.length_b   1.000
_cell.length_c   1.000
_cell.angle_alpha   90.00
_cell.angle_beta   90.00
_cell.angle_gamma   90.00
#
_symmetry.space_group_name_H-M   'P 1'
#
loop_
_entity.id
_entity.type
_entity.pdbx_description
1 polymer ?
#
loop_
_entity_poly.entity_id
_entity_poly.type
_entity_poly.pdbx_seq_one_letter_code
_entity_poly.pdbx_strand_id
1 'polypeptide(L)'
;LDTWLGEGGTALSGGQGRRIALARTLLSDAPILILDEPATGLDARTERDFLETLYAVTAGRTVILIAHRLVGVERLDRVWHLTAGHARAAPV
;
A
#
# COMPACT_ATOMS: atom_id res chain seq x y z
N LEU A 1 0.42 -9.21 22.63
CA LEU A 1 -0.63 -9.28 21.58
C LEU A 1 -2.04 -9.24 22.20
N ASP A 2 -2.13 -8.72 23.43
CA ASP A 2 -3.24 -8.97 24.35
C ASP A 2 -4.24 -7.81 24.41
N THR A 3 -4.01 -6.78 23.59
CA THR A 3 -4.87 -5.61 23.49
C THR A 3 -6.18 -6.00 22.81
N TRP A 4 -7.27 -5.98 23.57
CA TRP A 4 -8.61 -6.15 23.02
C TRP A 4 -9.00 -4.94 22.16
N LEU A 5 -9.45 -5.19 20.92
CA LEU A 5 -9.75 -4.14 19.94
C LEU A 5 -11.25 -3.82 19.82
N GLY A 6 -12.11 -4.49 20.59
CA GLY A 6 -13.56 -4.40 20.44
C GLY A 6 -14.09 -5.15 19.20
N GLU A 7 -15.40 -5.37 19.16
CA GLU A 7 -16.05 -5.96 17.98
C GLU A 7 -15.81 -5.07 16.75
N GLY A 8 -15.41 -5.68 15.64
CA GLY A 8 -15.09 -4.95 14.40
C GLY A 8 -13.90 -3.98 14.50
N GLY A 9 -13.13 -4.00 15.60
CA GLY A 9 -12.01 -3.08 15.79
C GLY A 9 -12.41 -1.66 16.22
N THR A 10 -13.56 -1.50 16.89
CA THR A 10 -14.09 -0.20 17.34
C THR A 10 -13.15 0.62 18.22
N ALA A 11 -12.16 0.00 18.87
CA ALA A 11 -11.14 0.70 19.66
C ALA A 11 -10.01 1.31 18.82
N LEU A 12 -9.97 1.07 17.50
CA LEU A 12 -8.94 1.58 16.60
C LEU A 12 -9.34 2.92 15.99
N SER A 13 -8.39 3.84 15.92
CA SER A 13 -8.50 4.96 14.99
C SER A 13 -8.47 4.44 13.55
N GLY A 14 -9.00 5.21 12.60
CA GLY A 14 -8.97 4.82 11.18
C GLY A 14 -7.55 4.54 10.67
N GLY A 15 -6.55 5.31 11.12
CA GLY A 15 -5.15 5.07 10.80
C GLY A 15 -4.59 3.78 11.41
N GLN A 16 -4.97 3.44 12.64
CA GLN A 16 -4.57 2.17 13.27
C GLN A 16 -5.19 0.97 12.56
N GLY A 17 -6.48 1.06 12.21
CA GLY A 17 -7.18 0.03 11.43
C GLY A 17 -6.51 -0.24 10.09
N ARG A 18 -6.17 0.83 9.34
CA ARG A 18 -5.45 0.72 8.07
C ARG A 18 -4.08 0.05 8.22
N ARG A 19 -3.30 0.42 9.25
CA ARG A 19 -1.98 -0.21 9.50
C ARG A 19 -2.10 -1.71 9.81
N ILE A 20 -3.10 -2.10 10.60
CA ILE A 20 -3.36 -3.52 10.89
C ILE A 20 -3.81 -4.25 9.61
N ALA A 21 -4.68 -3.66 8.81
CA ALA A 21 -5.11 -4.24 7.53
C ALA A 21 -3.92 -4.43 6.57
N LEU A 22 -3.06 -3.41 6.43
CA LEU A 22 -1.83 -3.51 5.65
C LEU A 22 -0.92 -4.63 6.16
N ALA A 23 -0.67 -4.70 7.47
CA ALA A 23 0.15 -5.76 8.06
C ALA A 23 -0.40 -7.15 7.74
N ARG A 24 -1.73 -7.34 7.84
CA ARG A 24 -2.39 -8.59 7.46
C ARG A 24 -2.21 -8.93 5.98
N THR A 25 -2.33 -7.94 5.09
CA THR A 25 -2.11 -8.13 3.65
C THR A 25 -0.66 -8.56 3.37
N LEU A 26 0.33 -7.93 4.01
CA LEU A 26 1.74 -8.24 3.83
C LEU A 26 2.14 -9.63 4.32
N LEU A 27 1.53 -10.08 5.42
CA LEU A 27 1.70 -11.42 6.00
C LEU A 27 0.96 -12.53 5.24
N SER A 28 0.11 -12.18 4.28
CA SER A 28 -0.60 -13.18 3.49
C SER A 28 0.29 -13.84 2.44
N ASP A 29 0.03 -15.11 2.16
CA ASP A 29 0.66 -15.87 1.06
C ASP A 29 0.01 -15.58 -0.31
N ALA A 30 -0.77 -14.50 -0.42
CA ALA A 30 -1.44 -14.16 -1.66
C ALA A 30 -0.41 -13.84 -2.76
N PRO A 31 -0.52 -14.44 -3.96
CA PRO A 31 0.42 -14.19 -5.05
C PRO A 31 0.27 -12.78 -5.67
N ILE A 32 -0.91 -12.17 -5.50
CA ILE A 32 -1.23 -10.82 -5.96
C ILE A 32 -1.71 -9.99 -4.77
N LEU A 33 -1.08 -8.84 -4.56
CA LEU A 33 -1.43 -7.85 -3.54
C LEU A 33 -1.99 -6.60 -4.21
N ILE A 34 -3.14 -6.12 -3.74
CA ILE A 34 -3.73 -4.84 -4.15
C ILE A 34 -3.63 -3.90 -2.95
N LEU A 35 -2.90 -2.81 -3.10
CA LEU A 35 -2.62 -1.86 -2.02
C LEU A 35 -3.17 -0.50 -2.41
N ASP A 36 -4.23 -0.09 -1.72
CA ASP A 36 -4.88 1.20 -1.93
C ASP A 36 -4.33 2.24 -0.96
N GLU A 37 -3.51 3.16 -1.49
CA GLU A 37 -2.79 4.20 -0.77
C GLU A 37 -2.14 3.74 0.56
N PRO A 38 -1.23 2.73 0.54
CA PRO A 38 -0.68 2.18 1.78
C PRO A 38 0.16 3.18 2.59
N ALA A 39 0.57 4.30 1.98
CA ALA A 39 1.36 5.37 2.59
C ALA A 39 0.54 6.62 2.99
N THR A 40 -0.80 6.57 2.98
CA THR A 40 -1.64 7.73 3.34
C THR A 40 -1.25 8.29 4.72
N GLY A 41 -1.08 9.61 4.80
CA GLY A 41 -0.79 10.32 6.04
C GLY A 41 0.69 10.33 6.45
N LEU A 42 1.58 9.81 5.60
CA LEU A 42 3.03 9.94 5.77
C LEU A 42 3.55 11.19 5.03
N ASP A 43 4.54 11.85 5.62
CA ASP A 43 5.33 12.87 4.94
C ASP A 43 6.17 12.24 3.81
N ALA A 44 6.65 13.05 2.88
CA ALA A 44 7.31 12.58 1.66
C ALA A 44 8.57 11.73 1.91
N ARG A 45 9.33 12.01 2.98
CA ARG A 45 10.52 11.22 3.30
C ARG A 45 10.11 9.86 3.86
N THR A 46 9.21 9.86 4.84
CA THR A 46 8.72 8.62 5.46
C THR A 46 7.96 7.75 4.45
N GLU A 47 7.22 8.34 3.52
CA GLU A 47 6.58 7.62 2.40
C GLU A 47 7.60 6.90 1.52
N ARG A 48 8.69 7.57 1.14
CA ARG A 48 9.74 6.94 0.33
C ARG A 48 10.37 5.75 1.06
N ASP A 49 10.77 5.93 2.32
CA ASP A 49 11.37 4.88 3.13
C ASP A 49 10.40 3.69 3.34
N PHE A 50 9.11 3.99 3.50
CA PHE A 50 8.05 3.00 3.59
C PHE A 50 7.88 2.21 2.28
N LEU A 51 7.85 2.88 1.13
CA LEU A 51 7.70 2.21 -0.18
C LEU A 51 8.92 1.34 -0.51
N GLU A 52 10.13 1.79 -0.21
CA GLU A 52 11.34 0.97 -0.36
C GLU A 52 11.27 -0.32 0.48
N THR A 53 10.81 -0.20 1.73
CA THR A 53 10.56 -1.37 2.59
C THR A 53 9.47 -2.27 2.00
N LEU A 54 8.39 -1.67 1.49
CA LEU A 54 7.28 -2.38 0.88
C LEU A 54 7.73 -3.21 -0.34
N TYR A 55 8.55 -2.65 -1.22
CA TYR A 55 9.10 -3.35 -2.38
C TYR A 55 9.99 -4.52 -1.95
N ALA A 56 10.82 -4.35 -0.92
CA ALA A 56 11.66 -5.43 -0.41
C ALA A 56 10.83 -6.60 0.17
N VAL A 57 9.81 -6.31 1.00
CA VAL A 57 8.99 -7.37 1.63
C VAL A 57 8.03 -8.05 0.66
N THR A 58 7.70 -7.41 -0.46
CA THR A 58 6.80 -7.95 -1.48
C THR A 58 7.53 -8.59 -2.66
N ALA A 59 8.87 -8.66 -2.61
CA ALA A 59 9.67 -9.31 -3.64
C ALA A 59 9.17 -10.72 -3.96
N GLY A 60 9.03 -11.02 -5.25
CA GLY A 60 8.51 -12.30 -5.75
C GLY A 60 6.98 -12.40 -5.81
N ARG A 61 6.24 -11.36 -5.40
CA ARG A 61 4.78 -11.27 -5.54
C ARG A 61 4.39 -10.19 -6.56
N THR A 62 3.23 -10.34 -7.19
CA THR A 62 2.67 -9.26 -8.02
C THR A 62 2.02 -8.21 -7.12
N VAL A 63 2.37 -6.94 -7.28
CA VAL A 63 1.78 -5.84 -6.51
C VAL A 63 1.08 -4.86 -7.46
N ILE A 64 -0.18 -4.56 -7.18
CA ILE A 64 -0.93 -3.45 -7.77
C ILE A 64 -1.00 -2.36 -6.72
N LEU A 65 -0.23 -1.29 -6.93
CA LEU A 65 -0.17 -0.13 -6.04
C LEU A 65 -1.04 1.00 -6.59
N ILE A 66 -1.98 1.50 -5.78
CA ILE A 66 -2.75 2.70 -6.09
C ILE A 66 -2.17 3.84 -5.25
N ALA A 67 -1.72 4.90 -5.91
CA ALA A 67 -1.09 6.05 -5.27
C ALA A 67 -1.49 7.35 -5.95
N HIS A 68 -1.65 8.41 -5.16
CA HIS A 68 -1.89 9.77 -5.68
C HIS A 68 -0.60 10.56 -5.96
N ARG A 69 0.53 10.09 -5.42
CA ARG A 69 1.84 10.69 -5.61
C ARG A 69 2.76 9.69 -6.29
N LEU A 70 3.56 10.17 -7.22
CA LEU A 70 4.53 9.37 -7.99
C LEU A 70 5.85 9.17 -7.22
N VAL A 71 5.82 9.13 -5.89
CA VAL A 71 7.02 8.88 -5.08
C VAL A 71 7.38 7.40 -5.21
N GLY A 72 8.64 7.08 -5.57
CA GLY A 72 9.09 5.70 -5.71
C GLY A 72 8.62 5.02 -7.01
N VAL A 73 8.21 5.79 -8.03
CA VAL A 73 7.79 5.28 -9.34
C VAL A 73 8.93 4.63 -10.11
N GLU A 74 10.18 5.04 -9.84
CA GLU A 74 11.38 4.50 -10.45
C GLU A 74 11.59 3.00 -10.22
N ARG A 75 10.89 2.41 -9.24
CA ARG A 75 10.92 0.98 -8.90
C ARG A 75 9.79 0.17 -9.54
N LEU A 76 8.77 0.83 -10.12
CA LEU A 76 7.61 0.15 -10.66
C LEU A 76 7.90 -0.42 -12.05
N ASP A 77 7.44 -1.64 -12.31
CA ASP A 77 7.62 -2.26 -13.63
C ASP A 77 6.74 -1.57 -14.70
N ARG A 78 5.56 -1.09 -14.28
CA ARG A 78 4.53 -0.50 -15.16
C ARG A 78 3.73 0.55 -14.41
N VAL A 79 3.42 1.66 -15.08
CA VAL A 79 2.57 2.72 -14.55
C VAL A 79 1.34 2.89 -15.43
N TRP A 80 0.18 3.03 -14.80
CA TRP A 80 -1.09 3.29 -15.47
C TRP A 80 -1.76 4.52 -14.86
N HIS A 81 -2.13 5.48 -15.70
CA HIS A 81 -2.92 6.63 -15.29
C HIS A 81 -4.40 6.34 -15.55
N LEU A 82 -5.21 6.36 -14.48
CA LEU A 82 -6.65 6.17 -14.55
C LEU A 82 -7.35 7.54 -14.60
N THR A 83 -8.15 7.78 -15.62
CA THR A 83 -8.89 9.06 -15.78
C THR A 83 -10.24 8.80 -16.43
N ALA A 84 -11.31 9.32 -15.82
CA ALA A 84 -12.68 9.17 -16.31
C ALA A 84 -13.05 7.70 -16.66
N GLY A 85 -12.66 6.74 -15.81
CA GLY A 85 -12.91 5.31 -16.02
C GLY A 85 -12.01 4.62 -17.05
N HIS A 86 -11.04 5.32 -17.63
CA HIS A 86 -10.13 4.76 -18.63
C HIS A 86 -8.70 4.66 -18.08
N ALA A 87 -8.05 3.52 -18.29
CA ALA A 87 -6.65 3.31 -17.95
C ALA A 87 -5.76 3.55 -19.18
N ARG A 88 -4.70 4.35 -19.02
CA ARG A 88 -3.68 4.57 -20.06
C ARG A 88 -2.31 4.28 -19.48
N ALA A 89 -1.48 3.53 -20.21
CA ALA A 89 -0.09 3.32 -19.81
C ALA A 89 0.64 4.68 -19.78
N ALA A 90 1.41 4.91 -18.73
CA ALA A 90 2.29 6.06 -18.58
C ALA A 90 3.75 5.60 -18.68
N PRO A 91 4.66 6.46 -19.15
CA PRO A 91 6.09 6.16 -19.08
C PRO A 91 6.52 5.99 -17.61
N VAL A 92 7.44 5.06 -17.38
CA VAL A 92 8.12 4.83 -16.10
C VAL A 92 9.34 5.75 -16.02
#